data_AF-A0A9Q9HTE9-F1
#
_entry.id   AF-A0A9Q9HTE9-F1
#
_cell.length_a   1.000
_cell.length_b   1.000
_cell.length_c   1.000
_cell.angle_alpha   90.00
_cell.angle_beta   90.00
_cell.angle_gamma   90.00
#
_symmetry.space_group_name_H-M   'P 1'
#
loop_
_entity.id
_entity.type
_entity.pdbx_description
1 polymer ?
#
loop_
_entity_poly.entity_id
_entity_poly.type
_entity_poly.pdbx_seq_one_letter_code
_entity_poly.pdbx_strand_id
1 'polypeptide(L)'
;MWSIRRVADVTTILANVTVAASLSIAVMSYLQQIKQTKRDTSVSMITSFNSGDMLAIQRRLSIEFAKLKLGQLKGVAVKRDTIGAIVEKMVATSAEPAETQQDIITLVGNLDDIAVCVAAETCDRTVVEASLGETASRYACLLLPYTAGLGQELLLEGLGDSLRQFIDYETNC
;
A
#
# COMPACT_ATOMS: atom_id res chain seq x y z
N MET A 1 -41.37 -45.01 31.99
CA MET A 1 -42.15 -43.76 31.84
C MET A 1 -41.20 -42.57 31.96
N TRP A 2 -40.69 -42.08 30.84
CA TRP A 2 -39.83 -40.89 30.83
C TRP A 2 -40.69 -39.67 31.17
N SER A 3 -40.40 -39.02 32.30
CA SER A 3 -41.15 -37.87 32.80
C SER A 3 -41.12 -36.72 31.77
N ILE A 4 -42.30 -36.17 31.46
CA ILE A 4 -42.53 -35.03 30.55
C ILE A 4 -41.60 -33.84 30.86
N ARG A 5 -41.21 -33.68 32.14
CA ARG A 5 -40.25 -32.66 32.60
C ARG A 5 -38.86 -32.79 31.96
N ARG A 6 -38.35 -34.02 31.78
CA ARG A 6 -37.04 -34.25 31.13
C ARG A 6 -37.05 -33.87 29.66
N VAL A 7 -38.18 -34.00 28.98
CA VAL A 7 -38.30 -33.64 27.56
C VAL A 7 -38.33 -32.11 27.38
N ALA A 8 -39.01 -31.39 28.28
CA ALA A 8 -39.01 -29.93 28.30
C ALA A 8 -37.61 -29.34 28.59
N ASP A 9 -36.87 -29.94 29.53
CA ASP A 9 -35.51 -29.52 29.84
C ASP A 9 -34.55 -29.77 28.65
N VAL A 10 -34.63 -30.96 28.04
CA VAL A 10 -33.80 -31.32 26.87
C VAL A 10 -34.10 -30.43 25.66
N THR A 11 -35.36 -30.11 25.41
CA THR A 11 -35.75 -29.22 24.29
C THR A 11 -35.30 -27.78 24.50
N THR A 12 -35.35 -27.27 25.74
CA THR A 12 -34.84 -25.93 26.09
C THR A 12 -33.32 -25.86 25.95
N ILE A 13 -32.60 -26.89 26.39
CA ILE A 13 -31.14 -26.98 26.22
C ILE A 13 -30.78 -27.04 24.73
N LEU A 14 -31.47 -27.87 23.94
CA LEU A 14 -31.26 -27.96 22.50
C LEU A 14 -31.49 -26.61 21.81
N ALA A 15 -32.56 -25.89 22.15
CA ALA A 15 -32.82 -24.57 21.59
C ALA A 15 -31.68 -23.58 21.89
N ASN A 16 -31.21 -23.54 23.13
CA ASN A 16 -30.09 -22.66 23.53
C ASN A 16 -28.79 -23.03 22.80
N VAL A 17 -28.50 -24.32 22.64
CA VAL A 17 -27.33 -24.81 21.88
C VAL A 17 -27.45 -24.44 20.40
N THR A 18 -28.63 -24.59 19.79
CA THR A 18 -28.86 -24.20 18.39
C THR A 18 -28.68 -22.69 18.19
N VAL A 19 -29.16 -21.86 19.11
CA VAL A 19 -28.96 -20.40 19.07
C VAL A 19 -27.47 -20.07 19.20
N ALA A 20 -26.76 -20.66 20.17
CA ALA A 20 -25.32 -20.44 20.32
C ALA A 20 -24.50 -20.89 19.09
N ALA A 21 -24.86 -22.03 18.50
CA ALA A 21 -24.22 -22.55 17.29
C ALA A 21 -24.48 -21.64 16.07
N SER A 22 -25.73 -21.21 15.86
CA SER A 22 -26.09 -20.32 14.76
C SER A 22 -25.40 -18.95 14.86
N LEU A 23 -25.34 -18.36 16.05
CA LEU A 23 -24.59 -17.14 16.31
C LEU A 23 -23.09 -17.32 16.02
N SER A 24 -22.52 -18.45 16.45
CA SER A 24 -21.10 -18.75 16.18
C SER A 24 -20.81 -18.87 14.68
N ILE A 25 -21.68 -19.54 13.93
CA ILE A 25 -21.57 -19.66 12.46
C ILE A 25 -21.71 -18.28 11.80
N ALA A 26 -22.65 -17.45 12.24
CA ALA A 26 -22.84 -16.11 11.71
C ALA A 26 -21.60 -15.23 11.94
N VAL A 27 -21.00 -15.28 13.13
CA VAL A 27 -19.75 -14.56 13.44
C VAL A 27 -18.60 -15.06 12.57
N MET A 28 -18.42 -16.38 12.45
CA MET A 28 -17.37 -16.95 11.60
C MET A 28 -17.53 -16.53 10.13
N SER A 29 -18.77 -16.56 9.61
CA SER A 29 -19.07 -16.13 8.24
C SER A 29 -18.79 -14.64 8.04
N TYR A 30 -19.17 -13.79 9.01
CA TYR A 30 -18.90 -12.36 8.95
C TYR A 30 -17.40 -12.06 8.94
N LEU A 31 -16.61 -12.74 9.78
CA LEU A 31 -15.16 -12.60 9.81
C LEU A 31 -14.50 -13.06 8.51
N GLN A 32 -15.01 -14.14 7.89
CA GLN A 32 -14.54 -14.59 6.58
C GLN A 32 -14.86 -13.58 5.48
N GLN A 33 -16.05 -12.99 5.50
CA GLN A 33 -16.44 -11.95 4.56
C GLN A 33 -15.53 -10.72 4.67
N ILE A 34 -15.25 -10.24 5.89
CA ILE A 34 -14.30 -9.13 6.09
C ILE A 34 -12.93 -9.47 5.50
N LYS A 35 -12.39 -10.66 5.77
CA LYS A 35 -11.10 -11.08 5.22
C LYS A 35 -11.11 -11.12 3.70
N GLN A 36 -12.18 -11.62 3.09
CA GLN A 36 -12.33 -11.66 1.65
C GLN A 36 -12.39 -10.24 1.07
N THR A 37 -13.20 -9.35 1.64
CA THR A 37 -13.30 -7.95 1.22
C THR A 37 -11.94 -7.25 1.28
N LYS A 38 -11.19 -7.40 2.39
CA LYS A 38 -9.84 -6.81 2.50
C LYS A 38 -8.89 -7.30 1.41
N ARG A 39 -8.97 -8.59 1.04
CA ARG A 39 -8.17 -9.16 -0.05
C ARG A 39 -8.59 -8.63 -1.42
N ASP A 40 -9.89 -8.57 -1.69
CA ASP A 40 -10.41 -8.08 -2.95
C ASP A 40 -10.02 -6.60 -3.16
N THR A 41 -10.10 -5.79 -2.09
CA THR A 41 -9.62 -4.40 -2.10
C THR A 41 -8.11 -4.32 -2.35
N SER A 42 -7.28 -5.13 -1.67
CA SER A 42 -5.83 -5.18 -1.94
C SER A 42 -5.55 -5.53 -3.40
N VAL A 43 -6.19 -6.56 -3.95
CA VAL A 43 -5.99 -6.98 -5.34
C VAL A 43 -6.43 -5.89 -6.31
N SER A 44 -7.53 -5.18 -6.02
CA SER A 44 -8.00 -4.05 -6.83
C SER A 44 -6.96 -2.91 -6.86
N MET A 45 -6.42 -2.54 -5.70
CA MET A 45 -5.36 -1.51 -5.61
C MET A 45 -4.10 -1.92 -6.36
N ILE A 46 -3.64 -3.16 -6.19
CA ILE A 46 -2.48 -3.71 -6.91
C ILE A 46 -2.74 -3.73 -8.42
N THR A 47 -3.95 -4.10 -8.84
CA THR A 47 -4.34 -4.11 -10.25
C THR A 47 -4.33 -2.70 -10.83
N SER A 48 -4.78 -1.69 -10.07
CA SER A 48 -4.71 -0.28 -10.45
C SER A 48 -3.27 0.21 -10.61
N PHE A 49 -2.38 -0.17 -9.68
CA PHE A 49 -0.95 0.14 -9.78
C PHE A 49 -0.29 -0.51 -11.00
N ASN A 50 -0.81 -1.65 -11.45
CA ASN A 50 -0.35 -2.35 -12.66
C ASN A 50 -1.21 -2.04 -13.89
N SER A 51 -2.02 -0.98 -13.85
CA SER A 51 -2.79 -0.53 -15.02
C SER A 51 -1.89 -0.05 -16.15
N GLY A 52 -2.39 -0.05 -17.39
CA GLY A 52 -1.62 0.37 -18.56
C GLY A 52 -1.04 1.78 -18.43
N ASP A 53 -1.80 2.72 -17.87
CA ASP A 53 -1.37 4.10 -17.65
C ASP A 53 -0.25 4.17 -16.60
N MET A 54 -0.39 3.46 -15.48
CA MET A 54 0.64 3.43 -14.44
C MET A 54 1.91 2.72 -14.91
N LEU A 55 1.79 1.66 -15.70
CA LEU A 55 2.94 1.01 -16.34
C LEU A 55 3.64 1.94 -17.34
N ALA A 56 2.91 2.81 -18.04
CA ALA A 56 3.50 3.83 -18.90
C ALA A 56 4.30 4.85 -18.09
N ILE A 57 3.75 5.33 -16.96
CA ILE A 57 4.45 6.21 -16.01
C ILE A 57 5.74 5.54 -15.50
N GLN A 58 5.63 4.32 -14.98
CA GLN A 58 6.78 3.56 -14.46
C GLN A 58 7.85 3.37 -15.54
N ARG A 59 7.44 3.15 -16.80
CA ARG A 59 8.36 3.00 -17.94
C ARG A 59 9.07 4.32 -18.27
N ARG A 60 8.36 5.46 -18.33
CA ARG A 60 8.98 6.77 -18.57
C ARG A 60 9.99 7.10 -17.48
N LEU A 61 9.60 6.93 -16.21
CA LEU A 61 10.48 7.15 -15.07
C LEU A 61 11.68 6.19 -15.07
N SER A 62 11.49 4.93 -15.44
CA SER A 62 12.59 3.95 -15.60
C SER A 62 13.63 4.42 -16.62
N ILE A 63 13.19 5.01 -17.74
CA ILE A 63 14.09 5.58 -18.75
C ILE A 63 14.87 6.77 -18.18
N GLU A 64 14.22 7.66 -17.43
CA GLU A 64 14.90 8.77 -16.77
C GLU A 64 15.90 8.29 -15.69
N PHE A 65 15.51 7.33 -14.85
CA PHE A 65 16.40 6.77 -13.83
C PHE A 65 17.60 6.02 -14.43
N ALA A 66 17.45 5.41 -15.60
CA ALA A 66 18.57 4.77 -16.30
C ALA A 66 19.67 5.79 -16.64
N LYS A 67 19.33 7.06 -16.87
CA LYS A 67 20.30 8.14 -17.13
C LYS A 67 21.10 8.53 -15.89
N LEU A 68 20.56 8.32 -14.69
CA LEU A 68 21.21 8.66 -13.42
C LEU A 68 22.43 7.78 -13.10
N LYS A 69 22.57 6.61 -13.75
CA LYS A 69 23.67 5.66 -13.50
C LYS A 69 23.85 5.34 -12.00
N LEU A 70 22.75 5.23 -11.24
CA LEU A 70 22.74 4.99 -9.79
C LEU A 70 23.52 3.71 -9.38
N GLY A 71 23.73 2.77 -10.30
CA GLY A 71 24.59 1.61 -10.08
C GLY A 71 26.04 1.96 -9.70
N GLN A 72 26.53 3.17 -10.04
CA GLN A 72 27.84 3.67 -9.60
C GLN A 72 27.89 3.98 -8.11
N LEU A 73 26.74 4.16 -7.46
CA LEU A 73 26.61 4.45 -6.04
C LEU A 73 26.41 3.17 -5.20
N LYS A 74 26.51 1.99 -5.82
CA LYS A 74 26.36 0.71 -5.11
C LYS A 74 27.41 0.57 -4.00
N GLY A 75 26.94 0.41 -2.77
CA GLY A 75 27.80 0.28 -1.59
C GLY A 75 28.29 1.62 -1.01
N VAL A 76 27.85 2.75 -1.57
CA VAL A 76 28.13 4.09 -1.04
C VAL A 76 26.93 4.54 -0.21
N ALA A 77 27.18 4.97 1.03
CA ALA A 77 26.16 5.63 1.82
C ALA A 77 25.92 7.04 1.26
N VAL A 78 24.74 7.26 0.69
CA VAL A 78 24.33 8.55 0.13
C VAL A 78 23.28 9.18 1.04
N LYS A 79 23.46 10.45 1.40
CA LYS A 79 22.46 11.18 2.18
C LYS A 79 21.18 11.31 1.36
N ARG A 80 20.04 11.22 2.03
CA ARG A 80 18.71 11.32 1.39
C ARG A 80 18.51 12.65 0.64
N ASP A 81 18.95 13.77 1.22
CA ASP A 81 18.93 15.08 0.55
C ASP A 81 19.74 15.08 -0.76
N THR A 82 20.85 14.32 -0.80
CA THR A 82 21.64 14.16 -2.02
C THR A 82 20.89 13.36 -3.07
N ILE A 83 20.14 12.32 -2.68
CA ILE A 83 19.24 11.61 -3.60
C ILE A 83 18.15 12.55 -4.14
N GLY A 84 17.56 13.36 -3.27
CA GLY A 84 16.58 14.39 -3.65
C GLY A 84 17.13 15.33 -4.72
N ALA A 85 18.31 15.92 -4.49
CA ALA A 85 18.96 16.81 -5.46
C ALA A 85 19.34 16.11 -6.79
N ILE A 86 19.69 14.81 -6.76
CA ILE A 86 19.95 14.02 -7.97
C ILE A 86 18.66 13.87 -8.79
N VAL A 87 17.55 13.53 -8.13
CA VAL A 87 16.24 13.37 -8.79
C VAL A 87 15.72 14.72 -9.29
N GLU A 88 15.86 15.79 -8.51
CA GLU A 88 15.52 17.15 -8.92
C GLU A 88 16.26 17.55 -10.20
N LYS A 89 17.58 17.33 -10.24
CA LYS A 89 18.38 17.58 -11.45
C LYS A 89 17.96 16.71 -12.62
N MET A 90 17.60 15.45 -12.39
CA MET A 90 17.06 14.57 -13.44
C MET A 90 15.78 15.13 -14.04
N VAL A 91 14.82 15.55 -13.20
CA VAL A 91 13.57 16.17 -13.64
C VAL A 91 13.86 17.44 -14.43
N ALA A 92 14.69 18.34 -13.90
CA ALA A 92 15.05 19.60 -14.53
C ALA A 92 15.78 19.45 -15.87
N THR A 93 16.46 18.32 -16.10
CA THR A 93 17.19 18.01 -17.34
C THR A 93 16.49 17.00 -18.25
N SER A 94 15.30 16.53 -17.85
CA SER A 94 14.47 15.66 -18.68
C SER A 94 13.96 16.43 -19.92
N ALA A 95 13.55 15.69 -20.94
CA ALA A 95 12.99 16.29 -22.15
C ALA A 95 11.67 17.02 -21.86
N GLU A 96 10.91 16.51 -20.89
CA GLU A 96 9.60 17.02 -20.48
C GLU A 96 9.55 17.13 -18.93
N PRO A 97 10.12 18.21 -18.35
CA PRO A 97 10.24 18.35 -16.89
C PRO A 97 8.90 18.33 -16.15
N ALA A 98 7.90 19.03 -16.68
CA ALA A 98 6.57 19.07 -16.08
C ALA A 98 5.88 17.71 -16.10
N GLU A 99 6.00 16.95 -17.20
CA GLU A 99 5.45 15.59 -17.29
C GLU A 99 6.19 14.64 -16.36
N THR A 100 7.52 14.68 -16.33
CA THR A 100 8.33 13.83 -15.43
C THR A 100 8.00 14.10 -13.96
N GLN A 101 7.81 15.36 -13.59
CA GLN A 101 7.37 15.72 -12.24
C GLN A 101 5.97 15.19 -11.93
N GLN A 102 5.01 15.36 -12.85
CA GLN A 102 3.65 14.87 -12.68
C GLN A 102 3.61 13.34 -12.58
N ASP A 103 4.43 12.65 -13.35
CA ASP A 103 4.62 11.21 -13.31
C ASP A 103 5.10 10.75 -11.93
N ILE A 104 6.09 11.44 -11.35
CA ILE A 104 6.57 11.15 -9.98
C ILE A 104 5.46 11.37 -8.95
N ILE A 105 4.75 12.50 -9.02
CA ILE A 105 3.65 12.81 -8.10
C ILE A 105 2.58 11.73 -8.19
N THR A 106 2.21 11.32 -9.40
CA THR A 106 1.17 10.30 -9.64
C THR A 106 1.60 8.93 -9.12
N LEU A 107 2.85 8.54 -9.35
CA LEU A 107 3.40 7.28 -8.87
C LEU A 107 3.46 7.23 -7.34
N VAL A 108 4.01 8.27 -6.71
CA VAL A 108 4.12 8.36 -5.25
C VAL A 108 2.73 8.45 -4.62
N GLY A 109 1.82 9.25 -5.19
CA GLY A 109 0.44 9.36 -4.73
C GLY A 109 -0.29 8.02 -4.76
N ASN A 110 -0.14 7.23 -5.82
CA ASN A 110 -0.78 5.92 -5.89
C ASN A 110 -0.22 4.92 -4.85
N LEU A 111 1.09 4.95 -4.61
CA LEU A 111 1.70 4.17 -3.54
C LEU A 111 1.28 4.65 -2.15
N ASP A 112 1.06 5.96 -1.99
CA ASP A 112 0.53 6.54 -0.77
C ASP A 112 -0.92 6.11 -0.52
N ASP A 113 -1.79 6.10 -1.54
CA ASP A 113 -3.16 5.58 -1.45
C ASP A 113 -3.19 4.11 -1.01
N ILE A 114 -2.28 3.29 -1.55
CA ILE A 114 -2.11 1.89 -1.14
C ILE A 114 -1.70 1.82 0.34
N ALA A 115 -0.75 2.65 0.76
CA ALA A 115 -0.30 2.71 2.14
C ALA A 115 -1.43 3.15 3.09
N VAL A 116 -2.24 4.14 2.71
CA VAL A 116 -3.44 4.56 3.44
C VAL A 116 -4.42 3.40 3.57
N CYS A 117 -4.65 2.64 2.50
CA CYS A 117 -5.54 1.47 2.53
C CYS A 117 -5.08 0.41 3.54
N VAL A 118 -3.77 0.20 3.66
CA VAL A 118 -3.18 -0.70 4.66
C VAL A 118 -3.33 -0.12 6.07
N ALA A 119 -3.05 1.18 6.25
CA ALA A 119 -3.14 1.86 7.55
C ALA A 119 -4.58 1.93 8.09
N ALA A 120 -5.57 2.12 7.21
CA ALA A 120 -6.99 2.10 7.53
C ALA A 120 -7.57 0.69 7.74
N GLU A 121 -6.72 -0.35 7.66
CA GLU A 121 -7.08 -1.76 7.69
C GLU A 121 -8.13 -2.20 6.66
N THR A 122 -8.31 -1.43 5.57
CA THR A 122 -9.21 -1.78 4.47
C THR A 122 -8.55 -2.71 3.47
N CYS A 123 -7.21 -2.73 3.42
CA CYS A 123 -6.41 -3.68 2.65
C CYS A 123 -5.79 -4.75 3.56
N ASP A 124 -5.63 -5.96 3.02
CA ASP A 124 -4.78 -7.01 3.60
C ASP A 124 -3.30 -6.64 3.39
N ARG A 125 -2.62 -6.24 4.48
CA ARG A 125 -1.20 -5.85 4.51
C ARG A 125 -0.30 -6.91 3.88
N THR A 126 -0.48 -8.17 4.22
CA THR A 126 0.40 -9.26 3.77
C THR A 126 0.33 -9.44 2.26
N VAL A 127 -0.86 -9.28 1.69
CA VAL A 127 -1.04 -9.32 0.22
C VAL A 127 -0.34 -8.14 -0.46
N VAL A 128 -0.47 -6.93 0.11
CA VAL A 128 0.17 -5.72 -0.45
C VAL A 128 1.69 -5.81 -0.34
N GLU A 129 2.24 -6.16 0.82
CA GLU A 129 3.67 -6.29 1.04
C GLU A 129 4.30 -7.36 0.13
N ALA A 130 3.64 -8.51 -0.02
CA ALA A 130 4.12 -9.57 -0.92
C ALA A 130 4.14 -9.15 -2.39
N SER A 131 3.23 -8.25 -2.82
CA SER A 131 3.08 -7.86 -4.22
C SER A 131 3.89 -6.61 -4.58
N LEU A 132 3.96 -5.65 -3.66
CA LEU A 132 4.49 -4.32 -3.92
C LEU A 132 5.57 -3.89 -2.94
N GLY A 133 5.84 -4.61 -1.85
CA GLY A 133 6.75 -4.15 -0.78
C GLY A 133 8.13 -3.72 -1.28
N GLU A 134 8.78 -4.56 -2.09
CA GLU A 134 10.09 -4.22 -2.67
C GLU A 134 10.02 -3.05 -3.66
N THR A 135 9.02 -3.04 -4.53
CA THR A 135 8.82 -1.97 -5.53
C THR A 135 8.53 -0.63 -4.86
N ALA A 136 7.62 -0.63 -3.89
CA ALA A 136 7.25 0.53 -3.08
C ALA A 136 8.47 1.06 -2.31
N SER A 137 9.27 0.17 -1.70
CA SER A 137 10.50 0.55 -1.01
C SER A 137 11.50 1.22 -1.96
N ARG A 138 11.75 0.64 -3.14
CA ARG A 138 12.68 1.22 -4.13
C ARG A 138 12.24 2.61 -4.58
N TYR A 139 10.95 2.78 -4.91
CA TYR A 139 10.43 4.08 -5.30
C TYR A 139 10.45 5.06 -4.13
N ALA A 140 10.09 4.63 -2.92
CA ALA A 140 10.11 5.47 -1.73
C ALA A 140 11.52 5.99 -1.45
N CYS A 141 12.54 5.11 -1.40
CA CYS A 141 13.93 5.50 -1.16
C CYS A 141 14.44 6.52 -2.18
N LEU A 142 14.01 6.41 -3.44
CA LEU A 142 14.45 7.30 -4.52
C LEU A 142 13.68 8.61 -4.55
N LEU A 143 12.36 8.58 -4.36
CA LEU A 143 11.46 9.69 -4.71
C LEU A 143 11.00 10.51 -3.52
N LEU A 144 10.90 9.93 -2.31
CA LEU A 144 10.41 10.68 -1.14
C LEU A 144 11.27 11.90 -0.76
N PRO A 145 12.62 11.88 -0.90
CA PRO A 145 13.42 13.08 -0.68
C PRO A 145 13.06 14.22 -1.63
N TYR A 146 12.73 13.89 -2.88
CA TYR A 146 12.33 14.86 -3.90
C TYR A 146 10.90 15.37 -3.68
N THR A 147 9.94 14.47 -3.43
CA THR A 147 8.54 14.88 -3.22
C THR A 147 8.35 15.67 -1.93
N ALA A 148 9.18 15.45 -0.90
CA ALA A 148 9.19 16.28 0.30
C ALA A 148 9.54 17.75 -0.01
N GLY A 149 10.43 18.00 -0.98
CA GLY A 149 10.71 19.35 -1.47
C GLY A 149 9.52 19.95 -2.24
N LEU A 150 8.92 19.17 -3.14
CA LEU A 150 7.73 19.60 -3.89
C LEU A 150 6.53 19.94 -3.01
N GLY A 151 6.33 19.23 -1.90
CA GLY A 151 5.25 19.50 -0.95
C GLY A 151 5.25 20.93 -0.45
N GLN A 152 6.44 21.52 -0.24
CA GLN A 152 6.61 22.89 0.21
C GLN A 152 6.35 23.92 -0.90
N GLU A 153 6.66 23.58 -2.16
CA GLU A 153 6.54 24.48 -3.31
C GLU A 153 5.14 24.49 -3.94
N LEU A 154 4.45 23.34 -3.94
CA LEU A 154 3.21 23.11 -4.67
C LEU A 154 1.99 22.88 -3.76
N LEU A 155 2.14 23.09 -2.45
CA LEU A 155 1.08 22.84 -1.45
C LEU A 155 0.54 21.40 -1.46
N LEU A 156 1.40 20.43 -1.81
CA LEU A 156 1.09 19.00 -1.75
C LEU A 156 1.43 18.45 -0.37
N GLU A 157 0.86 19.05 0.68
CA GLU A 157 1.06 18.59 2.05
C GLU A 157 0.63 17.12 2.19
N GLY A 158 1.49 16.30 2.79
CA GLY A 158 1.21 14.89 3.06
C GLY A 158 1.59 13.91 1.94
N LEU A 159 2.05 14.37 0.77
CA LEU A 159 2.41 13.47 -0.33
C LEU A 159 3.56 12.52 0.06
N GLY A 160 3.22 11.24 0.24
CA GLY A 160 4.18 10.18 0.55
C GLY A 160 4.39 9.94 2.06
N ASP A 161 3.64 10.60 2.93
CA ASP A 161 3.72 10.40 4.38
C ASP A 161 3.23 9.01 4.79
N SER A 162 2.14 8.53 4.17
CA SER A 162 1.61 7.20 4.42
C SER A 162 2.56 6.14 3.88
N LEU A 163 3.13 6.37 2.69
CA LEU A 163 4.13 5.51 2.07
C LEU A 163 5.39 5.40 2.94
N ARG A 164 5.84 6.50 3.54
CA ARG A 164 6.98 6.53 4.46
C ARG A 164 6.78 5.59 5.65
N GLN A 165 5.58 5.59 6.22
CA GLN A 165 5.21 4.71 7.32
C GLN A 165 5.07 3.25 6.86
N PHE A 166 4.44 3.04 5.70
CA PHE A 166 4.19 1.70 5.17
C PHE A 166 5.46 0.90 4.95
N ILE A 167 6.51 1.52 4.41
CA ILE A 167 7.77 0.84 4.09
C ILE A 167 8.82 0.90 5.20
N ASP A 168 8.52 1.48 6.37
CA ASP A 168 9.50 1.78 7.41
C ASP A 168 10.76 2.46 6.84
N TYR A 169 10.53 3.64 6.25
CA TYR A 169 11.51 4.39 5.48
C TYR A 169 12.81 4.68 6.25
N GLU A 170 12.74 4.83 7.57
CA GLU A 170 13.92 5.13 8.37
C GLU A 170 14.88 3.94 8.49
N THR A 171 14.35 2.73 8.39
CA THR A 171 15.13 1.48 8.55
C THR A 171 15.50 0.87 7.20
N ASN A 172 14.62 1.02 6.19
CA ASN A 172 14.75 0.35 4.89
C ASN A 172 15.34 1.25 3.78
N CYS A 173 15.54 2.53 4.07
CA CYS A 173 16.26 3.52 3.25
C CYS A 173 17.26 4.29 4.15
#